data_AF-X0VAT9-F1
#
_entry.id   AF-X0VAT9-F1
#
_cell.length_a   1.000
_cell.length_b   1.000
_cell.length_c   1.000
_cell.angle_alpha   90.00
_cell.angle_beta   90.00
_cell.angle_gamma   90.00
#
_symmetry.space_group_name_H-M   'P 1'
#
loop_
_entity.id
_entity.type
_entity.pdbx_description
1 polymer ?
#
loop_
_entity_poly.entity_id
_entity_poly.type
_entity_poly.pdbx_seq_one_letter_code
_entity_poly.pdbx_strand_id
1 'polypeptide(L)'
;ARDSSPAQNETAWSTTESATTDVQADIDDVADSDIPVSGTVSGSYTDTQTSNDVNESITETESTGNPTNRYSYLEHKWTINVTGGDTVTFYLEAHHTANAETDDFIFAYSTDDSTYTDMLTVTNTTDANTYQSYGMPNDVSGPVYIRAMDTDQSQGNRTLDTIYVDHMYIKSTFVQAEYTITATADPNGTIDPNGAIVVNEGNDLTFTATPNGGYDVDTWYLDGNSVQTGGTTYMLNNVQADHTVNVTFILQQYTLTT
;
A
#
# COMPACT_ATOMS: atom_id res chain seq x y z
N ALA A 1 -20.86 63.36 -24.06
CA ALA A 1 -19.84 62.46 -24.62
C ALA A 1 -19.64 61.35 -23.61
N ARG A 2 -20.18 60.15 -23.90
CA ARG A 2 -19.39 58.91 -24.12
C ARG A 2 -18.38 58.71 -22.99
N ASP A 3 -18.56 57.74 -22.11
CA ASP A 3 -18.17 56.38 -22.47
C ASP A 3 -18.91 55.28 -21.69
N SER A 4 -19.07 54.19 -22.43
CA SER A 4 -19.73 52.90 -22.25
C SER A 4 -19.00 51.96 -21.28
N SER A 5 -19.78 51.17 -20.54
CA SER A 5 -19.36 49.82 -20.12
C SER A 5 -19.58 48.86 -21.31
N PRO A 6 -18.80 47.77 -21.47
CA PRO A 6 -19.14 46.57 -20.72
C PRO A 6 -17.95 45.72 -20.24
N ALA A 7 -18.24 44.94 -19.20
CA ALA A 7 -17.45 43.83 -18.70
C ALA A 7 -17.02 42.86 -19.83
N GLN A 8 -15.77 42.43 -19.78
CA GLN A 8 -15.24 41.35 -20.59
C GLN A 8 -14.62 40.31 -19.68
N ASN A 9 -15.25 39.14 -19.74
CA ASN A 9 -14.64 37.82 -19.77
C ASN A 9 -13.98 37.32 -18.47
N GLU A 10 -14.80 36.69 -17.61
CA GLU A 10 -14.30 35.68 -16.70
C GLU A 10 -13.73 34.52 -17.52
N THR A 11 -12.41 34.39 -17.54
CA THR A 11 -11.73 33.20 -18.03
C THR A 11 -12.11 32.04 -17.12
N ALA A 12 -12.95 31.14 -17.63
CA ALA A 12 -13.16 29.83 -17.05
C ALA A 12 -11.79 29.12 -16.96
N TRP A 13 -11.30 28.95 -15.74
CA TRP A 13 -10.20 28.04 -15.46
C TRP A 13 -10.74 26.62 -15.63
N SER A 14 -10.53 26.03 -16.81
CA SER A 14 -10.62 24.58 -16.95
C SER A 14 -9.34 23.99 -16.39
N THR A 15 -9.30 23.74 -15.09
CA THR A 15 -8.30 22.82 -14.53
C THR A 15 -8.78 21.41 -14.84
N THR A 16 -8.47 20.92 -16.03
CA THR A 16 -8.42 19.48 -16.25
C THR A 16 -7.20 19.01 -15.47
N GLU A 17 -7.39 18.70 -14.19
CA GLU A 17 -6.43 17.87 -13.47
C GLU A 17 -6.41 16.53 -14.21
N SER A 18 -5.33 16.29 -14.96
CA SER A 18 -5.00 14.94 -15.40
C SER A 18 -4.57 14.22 -14.13
N ALA A 19 -5.51 13.51 -13.53
CA ALA A 19 -5.29 12.75 -12.33
C ALA A 19 -4.46 11.51 -12.73
N THR A 20 -3.13 11.64 -12.68
CA THR A 20 -2.28 10.46 -12.60
C THR A 20 -2.54 9.85 -11.23
N THR A 21 -3.41 8.84 -11.14
CA THR A 21 -3.48 8.00 -9.95
C THR A 21 -2.19 7.20 -9.92
N ASP A 22 -1.18 7.75 -9.24
CA ASP A 22 0.01 6.99 -8.88
C ASP A 22 -0.40 5.80 -7.99
N VAL A 23 0.36 4.71 -8.01
CA VAL A 23 0.14 3.61 -7.07
C VAL A 23 0.19 4.20 -5.67
N GLN A 24 -0.81 3.91 -4.85
CA GLN A 24 -0.69 4.25 -3.43
C GLN A 24 0.58 3.57 -2.91
N ALA A 25 1.52 4.35 -2.38
CA ALA A 25 2.75 3.78 -1.84
C ALA A 25 2.42 2.77 -0.73
N ASP A 26 3.26 1.74 -0.58
CA ASP A 26 3.17 0.82 0.56
C ASP A 26 3.20 1.62 1.87
N ILE A 27 2.39 1.19 2.83
CA ILE A 27 2.24 1.84 4.13
C ILE A 27 2.63 0.87 5.24
N ASP A 28 3.51 1.33 6.13
CA ASP A 28 3.86 0.63 7.36
C ASP A 28 3.04 1.24 8.52
N ASP A 29 2.02 0.52 8.97
CA ASP A 29 1.20 0.89 10.11
C ASP A 29 1.85 0.36 11.40
N VAL A 30 2.24 1.26 12.29
CA VAL A 30 2.93 0.95 13.56
C VAL A 30 1.96 0.97 14.75
N ALA A 31 2.40 0.47 15.91
CA ALA A 31 1.60 0.50 17.15
C ALA A 31 1.19 1.93 17.54
N ASP A 32 -0.06 2.11 17.96
CA ASP A 32 -0.64 3.40 18.35
C ASP A 32 -1.09 3.47 19.82
N SER A 33 -1.15 2.32 20.52
CA SER A 33 -1.42 2.25 21.95
C SER A 33 -0.95 0.93 22.56
N ASP A 34 -0.63 0.99 23.85
CA ASP A 34 -0.51 -0.17 24.73
C ASP A 34 -1.84 -0.52 25.39
N ILE A 35 -2.07 -1.80 25.60
CA ILE A 35 -3.13 -2.36 26.44
C ILE A 35 -2.51 -3.42 27.35
N PRO A 36 -1.92 -3.01 28.50
CA PRO A 36 -1.34 -3.93 29.46
C PRO A 36 -2.40 -4.87 30.06
N VAL A 37 -2.11 -6.17 30.10
CA VAL A 37 -3.01 -7.18 30.72
C VAL A 37 -2.34 -7.86 31.92
N SER A 38 -1.18 -8.48 31.73
CA SER A 38 -0.43 -9.20 32.75
C SER A 38 1.07 -9.20 32.44
N GLY A 39 1.88 -8.96 33.46
CA GLY A 39 3.30 -8.67 33.31
C GLY A 39 3.63 -7.23 33.71
N THR A 40 4.90 -6.87 33.61
CA THR A 40 5.42 -5.53 33.89
C THR A 40 5.99 -4.95 32.61
N VAL A 41 5.39 -3.88 32.11
CA VAL A 41 5.85 -3.15 30.94
C VAL A 41 6.91 -2.11 31.35
N SER A 42 7.98 -2.02 30.58
CA SER A 42 8.99 -0.96 30.65
C SER A 42 9.26 -0.42 29.25
N GLY A 43 9.17 0.89 29.08
CA GLY A 43 9.08 1.53 27.77
C GLY A 43 7.63 1.87 27.45
N SER A 44 7.33 2.02 26.16
CA SER A 44 5.97 2.10 25.62
C SER A 44 5.93 1.69 24.16
N TYR A 45 4.74 1.52 23.60
CA TYR A 45 4.50 1.23 22.19
C TYR A 45 5.27 2.13 21.20
N THR A 46 5.71 3.33 21.59
CA THR A 46 6.53 4.19 20.72
C THR A 46 7.92 3.62 20.47
N ASP A 47 8.46 2.87 21.43
CA ASP A 47 9.75 2.21 21.31
C ASP A 47 9.70 1.13 20.21
N THR A 48 8.52 0.52 19.99
CA THR A 48 8.33 -0.51 18.94
C THR A 48 8.13 0.06 17.53
N GLN A 49 8.20 1.38 17.30
CA GLN A 49 7.85 1.98 16.00
C GLN A 49 9.02 2.08 15.02
N THR A 50 10.25 1.87 15.49
CA THR A 50 11.44 1.97 14.63
C THR A 50 12.51 0.99 15.11
N SER A 51 13.14 0.27 14.18
CA SER A 51 14.32 -0.54 14.47
C SER A 51 15.50 0.36 14.83
N ASN A 52 15.81 0.46 16.12
CA ASN A 52 16.83 1.38 16.64
C ASN A 52 17.53 0.86 17.91
N ASP A 53 17.35 -0.42 18.24
CA ASP A 53 17.83 -1.10 19.45
C ASP A 53 17.26 -0.53 20.77
N VAL A 54 16.20 0.29 20.71
CA VAL A 54 15.42 0.77 21.86
C VAL A 54 14.14 -0.04 21.94
N ASN A 55 14.13 -1.00 22.84
CA ASN A 55 13.02 -1.94 22.97
C ASN A 55 11.95 -1.45 23.95
N GLU A 56 10.69 -1.73 23.63
CA GLU A 56 9.72 -1.98 24.68
C GLU A 56 9.96 -3.37 25.27
N SER A 57 9.92 -3.50 26.59
CA SER A 57 10.11 -4.78 27.26
C SER A 57 8.92 -5.12 28.14
N ILE A 58 8.50 -6.38 28.11
CA ILE A 58 7.45 -6.89 28.97
C ILE A 58 7.99 -8.10 29.72
N THR A 59 8.14 -7.93 31.03
CA THR A 59 8.56 -9.01 31.93
C THR A 59 7.33 -9.74 32.44
N GLU A 60 7.38 -11.07 32.47
CA GLU A 60 6.33 -11.89 33.03
C GLU A 60 6.02 -11.54 34.49
N THR A 61 4.86 -12.00 34.96
CA THR A 61 4.50 -11.92 36.37
C THR A 61 4.18 -13.30 36.93
N GLU A 62 4.32 -13.45 38.24
CA GLU A 62 4.01 -14.70 38.92
C GLU A 62 2.52 -14.74 39.31
N SER A 63 1.85 -15.86 39.07
CA SER A 63 0.48 -16.09 39.51
C SER A 63 0.36 -16.12 41.04
N THR A 64 -0.83 -15.83 41.55
CA THR A 64 -1.07 -15.70 43.00
C THR A 64 -1.58 -17.00 43.63
N GLY A 65 -1.64 -17.06 44.96
CA GLY A 65 -2.18 -18.22 45.70
C GLY A 65 -1.11 -19.15 46.27
N ASN A 66 -1.41 -20.45 46.35
CA ASN A 66 -0.53 -21.45 46.97
C ASN A 66 0.81 -21.52 46.21
N PRO A 67 1.97 -21.28 46.86
CA PRO A 67 3.29 -21.29 46.22
C PRO A 67 3.59 -22.53 45.37
N THR A 68 3.05 -23.70 45.72
CA THR A 68 3.27 -24.93 44.95
C THR A 68 2.52 -24.96 43.63
N ASN A 69 1.51 -24.11 43.47
CA ASN A 69 0.61 -24.06 42.31
C ASN A 69 0.87 -22.84 41.42
N ARG A 70 1.85 -22.01 41.78
CA ARG A 70 2.15 -20.79 41.04
C ARG A 70 2.91 -21.11 39.76
N TYR A 71 2.78 -20.20 38.81
CA TYR A 71 3.39 -20.25 37.49
C TYR A 71 3.68 -18.80 37.01
N SER A 72 4.64 -18.60 36.13
CA SER A 72 4.85 -17.35 35.39
C SER A 72 3.85 -17.26 34.24
N TYR A 73 3.49 -16.04 33.87
CA TYR A 73 2.64 -15.78 32.72
C TYR A 73 2.77 -14.32 32.29
N LEU A 74 2.47 -14.09 31.01
CA LEU A 74 2.39 -12.77 30.41
C LEU A 74 1.24 -12.70 29.43
N GLU A 75 0.56 -11.56 29.43
CA GLU A 75 -0.30 -11.14 28.33
C GLU A 75 -0.14 -9.63 28.17
N HIS A 76 0.26 -9.20 26.98
CA HIS A 76 0.30 -7.79 26.64
C HIS A 76 -0.27 -7.58 25.26
N LYS A 77 -0.89 -6.43 25.04
CA LYS A 77 -1.55 -6.12 23.78
C LYS A 77 -1.16 -4.73 23.29
N TRP A 78 -1.14 -4.60 21.98
CA TRP A 78 -1.00 -3.34 21.27
C TRP A 78 -2.17 -3.17 20.31
N THR A 79 -2.49 -1.93 19.96
CA THR A 79 -3.34 -1.63 18.81
C THR A 79 -2.52 -1.06 17.66
N ILE A 80 -2.85 -1.49 16.44
CA ILE A 80 -2.36 -0.92 15.18
C ILE A 80 -3.58 -0.60 14.34
N ASN A 81 -3.75 0.65 13.92
CA ASN A 81 -4.79 1.00 12.96
C ASN A 81 -4.30 0.74 11.52
N VAL A 82 -4.61 -0.44 11.01
CA VAL A 82 -4.15 -0.95 9.71
C VAL A 82 -4.87 -0.26 8.56
N THR A 83 -4.11 0.21 7.58
CA THR A 83 -4.66 0.85 6.37
C THR A 83 -5.41 -0.15 5.50
N GLY A 84 -4.88 -1.37 5.34
CA GLY A 84 -5.39 -2.40 4.42
C GLY A 84 -4.88 -2.18 3.00
N GLY A 85 -4.82 -3.25 2.21
CA GLY A 85 -4.27 -3.20 0.85
C GLY A 85 -4.44 -4.52 0.12
N ASP A 86 -3.79 -4.65 -1.05
CA ASP A 86 -3.81 -5.90 -1.83
C ASP A 86 -3.12 -7.04 -1.08
N THR A 87 -2.11 -6.74 -0.28
CA THR A 87 -1.56 -7.66 0.71
C THR A 87 -1.36 -6.95 2.04
N VAL A 88 -1.51 -7.71 3.13
CA VAL A 88 -1.34 -7.23 4.50
C VAL A 88 -0.38 -8.20 5.20
N THR A 89 0.75 -7.70 5.69
CA THR A 89 1.79 -8.54 6.32
C THR A 89 2.26 -7.94 7.63
N PHE A 90 2.20 -8.72 8.70
CA PHE A 90 2.77 -8.37 10.00
C PHE A 90 4.28 -8.61 10.00
N TYR A 91 5.05 -7.68 10.55
CA TYR A 91 6.49 -7.76 10.73
C TYR A 91 6.86 -7.51 12.18
N LEU A 92 7.77 -8.33 12.71
CA LEU A 92 8.21 -8.27 14.09
C LEU A 92 9.71 -8.51 14.21
N GLU A 93 10.39 -7.60 14.90
CA GLU A 93 11.77 -7.70 15.37
C GLU A 93 11.72 -7.75 16.89
N ALA A 94 11.97 -8.94 17.45
CA ALA A 94 11.88 -9.20 18.87
C ALA A 94 12.80 -10.35 19.29
N HIS A 95 13.21 -10.32 20.55
CA HIS A 95 13.94 -11.39 21.23
C HIS A 95 13.53 -11.44 22.70
N HIS A 96 13.80 -12.53 23.40
CA HIS A 96 13.52 -12.64 24.83
C HIS A 96 14.76 -13.04 25.63
N THR A 97 14.66 -13.00 26.96
CA THR A 97 15.68 -13.57 27.85
C THR A 97 15.87 -15.06 27.60
N ALA A 98 17.08 -15.57 27.85
CA ALA A 98 17.35 -17.01 27.68
C ALA A 98 16.50 -17.84 28.65
N ASN A 99 15.68 -18.74 28.12
CA ASN A 99 14.79 -19.61 28.88
C ASN A 99 15.51 -20.88 29.39
N ALA A 100 15.07 -21.38 30.54
CA ALA A 100 15.44 -22.70 31.05
C ALA A 100 14.28 -23.69 31.03
N GLU A 101 13.04 -23.20 30.90
CA GLU A 101 11.78 -23.93 30.97
C GLU A 101 11.15 -24.28 29.61
N THR A 102 11.81 -23.97 28.48
CA THR A 102 11.37 -24.27 27.08
C THR A 102 10.13 -23.50 26.60
N ASP A 103 9.85 -22.37 27.23
CA ASP A 103 8.77 -21.44 26.97
C ASP A 103 9.24 -20.23 26.15
N ASP A 104 8.51 -19.96 25.07
CA ASP A 104 8.71 -18.84 24.17
C ASP A 104 7.51 -17.88 24.25
N PHE A 105 7.55 -16.78 23.49
CA PHE A 105 6.43 -15.84 23.41
C PHE A 105 5.69 -15.97 22.09
N ILE A 106 4.37 -16.21 22.14
CA ILE A 106 3.52 -16.27 20.96
C ILE A 106 2.83 -14.93 20.70
N PHE A 107 2.92 -14.45 19.46
CA PHE A 107 2.21 -13.30 18.96
C PHE A 107 0.99 -13.75 18.15
N ALA A 108 -0.15 -13.14 18.44
CA ALA A 108 -1.42 -13.39 17.78
C ALA A 108 -2.11 -12.07 17.42
N TYR A 109 -2.99 -12.07 16.41
CA TYR A 109 -3.79 -10.90 16.07
C TYR A 109 -5.29 -11.15 16.26
N SER A 110 -6.05 -10.06 16.42
CA SER A 110 -7.51 -10.04 16.45
C SER A 110 -8.04 -8.74 15.87
N THR A 111 -9.19 -8.78 15.20
CA THR A 111 -9.92 -7.59 14.73
C THR A 111 -11.08 -7.21 15.66
N ASP A 112 -11.33 -8.00 16.71
CA ASP A 112 -12.48 -7.84 17.62
C ASP A 112 -12.11 -7.92 19.11
N ASP A 113 -10.81 -8.02 19.44
CA ASP A 113 -10.27 -8.20 20.79
C ASP A 113 -10.84 -9.44 21.54
N SER A 114 -11.44 -10.38 20.81
CA SER A 114 -12.18 -11.52 21.38
C SER A 114 -11.64 -12.85 20.86
N THR A 115 -11.50 -12.98 19.55
CA THR A 115 -10.94 -14.17 18.90
C THR A 115 -9.56 -13.85 18.35
N TYR A 116 -8.57 -14.63 18.77
CA TYR A 116 -7.18 -14.46 18.34
C TYR A 116 -6.73 -15.56 17.40
N THR A 117 -5.97 -15.17 16.39
CA THR A 117 -5.28 -16.08 15.48
C THR A 117 -3.78 -15.97 15.71
N ASP A 118 -3.14 -17.08 16.04
CA ASP A 118 -1.70 -17.16 16.25
C ASP A 118 -0.93 -16.85 14.96
N MET A 119 0.15 -16.07 15.10
CA MET A 119 1.00 -15.63 13.98
C MET A 119 2.41 -16.20 14.07
N LEU A 120 3.15 -15.79 15.10
CA LEU A 120 4.59 -16.02 15.22
C LEU A 120 4.94 -16.42 16.65
N THR A 121 5.98 -17.23 16.79
CA THR A 121 6.59 -17.53 18.09
C THR A 121 7.99 -16.94 18.11
N VAL A 122 8.28 -16.07 19.06
CA VAL A 122 9.61 -15.49 19.24
C VAL A 122 10.45 -16.47 20.06
N THR A 123 11.37 -17.16 19.38
CA THR A 123 12.28 -18.15 19.98
C THR A 123 13.72 -17.63 20.13
N ASN A 124 13.98 -16.41 19.66
CA ASN A 124 15.33 -15.83 19.68
C ASN A 124 15.64 -15.31 21.08
N THR A 125 16.73 -15.79 21.68
CA THR A 125 17.18 -15.36 23.01
C THR A 125 18.21 -14.23 22.97
N THR A 126 18.52 -13.73 21.78
CA THR A 126 19.48 -12.65 21.54
C THR A 126 18.93 -11.77 20.45
N ASP A 127 19.23 -10.48 20.52
CA ASP A 127 18.92 -9.57 19.43
C ASP A 127 19.67 -9.98 18.16
N ALA A 128 18.90 -10.38 17.15
CA ALA A 128 19.43 -10.84 15.87
C ALA A 128 19.31 -9.76 14.79
N ASN A 129 18.66 -8.63 15.08
CA ASN A 129 18.21 -7.63 14.11
C ASN A 129 17.59 -8.23 12.83
N THR A 130 16.73 -9.23 13.00
CA THR A 130 16.04 -9.89 11.88
C THR A 130 14.53 -9.91 12.11
N TYR A 131 13.79 -9.59 11.05
CA TYR A 131 12.34 -9.67 11.07
C TYR A 131 11.84 -11.11 10.93
N GLN A 132 10.88 -11.44 11.76
CA GLN A 132 9.89 -12.46 11.48
C GLN A 132 8.67 -11.81 10.82
N SER A 133 7.91 -12.57 10.03
CA SER A 133 6.73 -12.04 9.35
C SER A 133 5.62 -13.06 9.17
N TYR A 134 4.39 -12.57 9.14
CA TYR A 134 3.17 -13.36 8.96
C TYR A 134 2.23 -12.67 7.97
N GLY A 135 1.84 -13.39 6.91
CA GLY A 135 0.84 -12.91 5.95
C GLY A 135 -0.57 -12.97 6.55
N MET A 136 -1.21 -11.82 6.67
CA MET A 136 -2.57 -11.69 7.20
C MET A 136 -3.60 -11.80 6.05
N PRO A 137 -4.89 -12.07 6.35
CA PRO A 137 -5.94 -11.95 5.33
C PRO A 137 -5.96 -10.53 4.72
N ASN A 138 -6.08 -10.44 3.40
CA ASN A 138 -5.98 -9.17 2.67
C ASN A 138 -7.12 -8.18 3.00
N ASP A 139 -8.22 -8.65 3.60
CA ASP A 139 -9.35 -7.82 4.03
C ASP A 139 -9.17 -7.21 5.43
N VAL A 140 -8.06 -7.51 6.13
CA VAL A 140 -7.71 -6.90 7.41
C VAL A 140 -7.43 -5.41 7.22
N SER A 141 -8.21 -4.57 7.90
CA SER A 141 -8.07 -3.11 7.95
C SER A 141 -8.73 -2.55 9.20
N GLY A 142 -8.42 -1.29 9.54
CA GLY A 142 -8.87 -0.63 10.75
C GLY A 142 -8.13 -1.12 12.01
N PRO A 143 -8.72 -0.96 13.20
CA PRO A 143 -8.09 -1.34 14.45
C PRO A 143 -7.82 -2.85 14.52
N VAL A 144 -6.55 -3.23 14.67
CA VAL A 144 -6.09 -4.59 14.90
C VAL A 144 -5.40 -4.65 16.25
N TYR A 145 -5.74 -5.68 17.02
CA TYR A 145 -5.11 -5.98 18.29
C TYR A 145 -4.01 -7.00 18.07
N ILE A 146 -2.79 -6.67 18.46
CA ILE A 146 -1.67 -7.61 18.51
C ILE A 146 -1.49 -8.03 19.97
N ARG A 147 -1.39 -9.33 20.23
CA ARG A 147 -1.24 -9.88 21.58
C ARG A 147 0.00 -10.73 21.66
N ALA A 148 0.85 -10.46 22.63
CA ALA A 148 1.91 -11.36 23.08
C ALA A 148 1.41 -12.16 24.28
N MET A 149 1.67 -13.48 24.27
CA MET A 149 1.44 -14.35 25.42
C MET A 149 2.67 -15.23 25.68
N ASP A 150 2.88 -15.52 26.94
CA ASP A 150 3.71 -16.66 27.35
C ASP A 150 3.06 -17.99 26.89
N THR A 151 3.89 -18.89 26.36
CA THR A 151 3.47 -20.20 25.85
C THR A 151 3.38 -21.29 26.92
N ASP A 152 3.97 -21.11 28.11
CA ASP A 152 3.93 -22.11 29.18
C ASP A 152 3.52 -21.58 30.56
N GLN A 153 2.24 -21.73 30.86
CA GLN A 153 1.68 -21.40 32.17
C GLN A 153 1.61 -22.62 33.11
N SER A 154 2.56 -23.55 32.97
CA SER A 154 2.57 -24.79 33.74
C SER A 154 2.91 -24.57 35.21
N GLN A 155 2.18 -25.28 36.08
CA GLN A 155 2.40 -25.26 37.52
C GLN A 155 3.86 -25.59 37.88
N GLY A 156 4.51 -24.67 38.61
CA GLY A 156 5.87 -24.82 39.10
C GLY A 156 6.93 -24.08 38.28
N ASN A 157 6.63 -23.71 37.03
CA ASN A 157 7.49 -22.90 36.18
C ASN A 157 7.28 -21.43 36.57
N ARG A 158 8.24 -20.85 37.27
CA ARG A 158 8.07 -19.58 38.00
C ARG A 158 9.21 -18.59 37.70
N THR A 159 10.15 -18.97 36.84
CA THR A 159 11.16 -18.05 36.35
C THR A 159 10.44 -17.00 35.51
N LEU A 160 10.84 -15.74 35.67
CA LEU A 160 10.22 -14.66 34.91
C LEU A 160 11.12 -14.35 33.73
N ASP A 161 10.59 -14.52 32.54
CA ASP A 161 11.25 -14.10 31.32
C ASP A 161 10.78 -12.72 30.88
N THR A 162 11.51 -12.13 29.94
CA THR A 162 11.20 -10.81 29.38
C THR A 162 11.29 -10.88 27.88
N ILE A 163 10.21 -10.48 27.20
CA ILE A 163 10.19 -10.22 25.76
C ILE A 163 10.61 -8.78 25.51
N TYR A 164 11.49 -8.57 24.54
CA TYR A 164 11.97 -7.28 24.05
C TYR A 164 11.49 -7.11 22.61
N VAL A 165 10.73 -6.05 22.34
CA VAL A 165 10.20 -5.71 21.01
C VAL A 165 10.88 -4.42 20.54
N ASP A 166 11.70 -4.53 19.49
CA ASP A 166 12.43 -3.39 18.89
C ASP A 166 11.56 -2.72 17.82
N HIS A 167 10.99 -3.51 16.91
CA HIS A 167 10.17 -2.97 15.82
C HIS A 167 9.01 -3.90 15.49
N MET A 168 7.83 -3.31 15.39
CA MET A 168 6.59 -4.01 15.07
C MET A 168 5.70 -3.14 14.20
N TYR A 169 5.30 -3.67 13.05
CA TYR A 169 4.42 -2.96 12.12
C TYR A 169 3.62 -3.94 11.25
N ILE A 170 2.56 -3.44 10.64
CA ILE A 170 1.80 -4.13 9.60
C ILE A 170 1.98 -3.35 8.30
N LYS A 171 2.50 -4.03 7.27
CA LYS A 171 2.66 -3.47 5.94
C LYS A 171 1.41 -3.73 5.11
N SER A 172 0.84 -2.67 4.57
CA SER A 172 -0.18 -2.69 3.54
C SER A 172 0.48 -2.38 2.20
N THR A 173 0.40 -3.29 1.23
CA THR A 173 0.94 -3.07 -0.12
C THR A 173 -0.18 -2.80 -1.12
N PHE A 174 0.08 -1.98 -2.12
CA PHE A 174 -0.89 -1.69 -3.19
C PHE A 174 -0.28 -2.04 -4.54
N VAL A 175 -1.02 -2.80 -5.33
CA VAL A 175 -0.65 -3.22 -6.67
C VAL A 175 -1.54 -2.48 -7.66
N GLN A 176 -0.94 -1.67 -8.51
CA GLN A 176 -1.65 -1.06 -9.63
C GLN A 176 -1.57 -2.00 -10.83
N ALA A 177 -2.72 -2.26 -11.47
CA ALA A 177 -2.74 -3.01 -12.71
C ALA A 177 -2.03 -2.24 -13.83
N GLU A 178 -1.45 -2.96 -14.78
CA GLU A 178 -0.83 -2.41 -15.98
C GLU A 178 -1.56 -2.91 -17.22
N TYR A 179 -1.74 -2.02 -18.20
CA TYR A 179 -2.38 -2.31 -19.48
C TYR A 179 -1.46 -1.98 -20.66
N THR A 180 -1.60 -2.74 -21.73
CA THR A 180 -0.85 -2.53 -22.97
C THR A 180 -1.69 -1.77 -23.99
N ILE A 181 -1.19 -0.62 -24.42
CA ILE A 181 -1.77 0.19 -25.50
C ILE A 181 -0.94 0.00 -26.75
N THR A 182 -1.54 -0.50 -27.82
CA THR A 182 -0.87 -0.70 -29.12
C THR A 182 -1.23 0.44 -30.07
N ALA A 183 -0.27 1.30 -30.35
CA ALA A 183 -0.43 2.47 -31.23
C ALA A 183 0.14 2.22 -32.62
N THR A 184 -0.59 2.63 -33.66
CA THR A 184 -0.19 2.49 -35.06
C THR A 184 -0.63 3.68 -35.91
N ALA A 185 0.08 3.92 -37.01
CA ALA A 185 -0.26 4.92 -38.01
C ALA A 185 -0.33 4.24 -39.40
N ASP A 186 -1.19 4.74 -40.27
CA ASP A 186 -1.12 4.38 -41.69
C ASP A 186 0.15 4.98 -42.37
N PRO A 187 0.53 4.55 -43.60
CA PRO A 187 1.78 4.95 -44.24
C PRO A 187 1.97 6.45 -44.52
N ASN A 188 0.92 7.27 -44.44
CA ASN A 188 0.95 8.68 -44.82
C ASN A 188 1.26 9.64 -43.66
N GLY A 189 1.71 9.10 -42.53
CA GLY A 189 2.27 9.87 -41.43
C GLY A 189 2.87 8.96 -40.37
N THR A 190 3.13 9.52 -39.18
CA THR A 190 3.60 8.77 -38.01
C THR A 190 2.74 9.10 -36.79
N ILE A 191 2.79 8.23 -35.79
CA ILE A 191 2.21 8.42 -34.45
C ILE A 191 3.34 8.35 -33.41
N ASP A 192 3.23 9.11 -32.33
CA ASP A 192 4.12 9.05 -31.17
C ASP A 192 3.27 9.10 -29.88
N PRO A 193 3.40 8.14 -28.95
CA PRO A 193 4.22 6.92 -29.06
C PRO A 193 3.67 5.92 -30.09
N ASN A 194 4.54 5.04 -30.60
CA ASN A 194 4.21 3.99 -31.58
C ASN A 194 4.59 2.60 -31.05
N GLY A 195 3.83 1.57 -31.44
CA GLY A 195 4.02 0.19 -30.97
C GLY A 195 3.28 -0.10 -29.67
N ALA A 196 3.78 -1.04 -28.88
CA ALA A 196 3.20 -1.38 -27.58
C ALA A 196 3.77 -0.47 -26.49
N ILE A 197 2.87 0.18 -25.74
CA ILE A 197 3.17 1.03 -24.59
C ILE A 197 2.48 0.41 -23.37
N VAL A 198 3.23 0.22 -22.28
CA VAL A 198 2.65 -0.18 -20.99
C VAL A 198 2.24 1.08 -20.24
N VAL A 199 1.01 1.11 -19.76
CA VAL A 199 0.41 2.24 -19.03
C VAL A 199 -0.27 1.68 -17.78
N ASN A 200 -0.02 2.32 -16.65
CA ASN A 200 -0.70 1.96 -15.42
C ASN A 200 -2.21 2.26 -15.49
N GLU A 201 -3.00 1.44 -14.83
CA GLU A 201 -4.44 1.64 -14.65
C GLU A 201 -4.74 3.06 -14.12
N GLY A 202 -5.75 3.70 -14.71
CA GLY A 202 -6.21 5.03 -14.35
C GLY A 202 -5.45 6.17 -15.03
N ASN A 203 -4.25 5.94 -15.56
CA ASN A 203 -3.48 7.00 -16.20
C ASN A 203 -4.01 7.36 -17.60
N ASP A 204 -3.74 8.61 -18.00
CA ASP A 204 -3.99 9.10 -19.35
C ASP A 204 -2.76 8.85 -20.25
N LEU A 205 -2.99 8.64 -21.55
CA LEU A 205 -1.94 8.57 -22.56
C LEU A 205 -2.26 9.49 -23.74
N THR A 206 -1.34 10.41 -24.05
CA THR A 206 -1.46 11.31 -25.20
C THR A 206 -0.66 10.79 -26.39
N PHE A 207 -1.29 10.78 -27.55
CA PHE A 207 -0.70 10.47 -28.84
C PHE A 207 -0.60 11.73 -29.70
N THR A 208 0.49 11.85 -30.45
CA THR A 208 0.73 12.90 -31.43
C THR A 208 0.94 12.30 -32.81
N ALA A 209 0.14 12.72 -33.78
CA ALA A 209 0.29 12.36 -35.18
C ALA A 209 1.09 13.42 -35.94
N THR A 210 2.02 12.98 -36.78
CA THR A 210 2.77 13.83 -37.70
C THR A 210 2.45 13.40 -39.14
N PRO A 211 1.55 14.12 -39.86
CA PRO A 211 1.26 13.85 -41.26
C PRO A 211 2.49 14.06 -42.15
N ASN A 212 2.63 13.25 -43.20
CA ASN A 212 3.59 13.51 -44.26
C ASN A 212 3.17 14.74 -45.08
N GLY A 213 4.11 15.35 -45.81
CA GLY A 213 3.82 16.51 -46.66
C GLY A 213 2.71 16.21 -47.69
N GLY A 214 1.70 17.09 -47.75
CA GLY A 214 0.54 16.94 -48.62
C GLY A 214 -0.63 16.14 -48.01
N TYR A 215 -0.51 15.71 -46.75
CA TYR A 215 -1.56 15.03 -46.00
C TYR A 215 -1.94 15.80 -44.73
N ASP A 216 -3.17 15.61 -44.29
CA ASP A 216 -3.67 15.99 -42.97
C ASP A 216 -4.08 14.74 -42.19
N VAL A 217 -4.18 14.85 -40.86
CA VAL A 217 -4.82 13.81 -40.06
C VAL A 217 -6.27 13.68 -40.51
N ASP A 218 -6.69 12.46 -40.81
CA ASP A 218 -8.06 12.13 -41.18
C ASP A 218 -8.84 11.72 -39.94
N THR A 219 -8.55 10.55 -39.37
CA THR A 219 -9.32 10.01 -38.25
C THR A 219 -8.43 9.24 -37.27
N TRP A 220 -8.69 9.42 -35.98
CA TRP A 220 -8.19 8.58 -34.90
C TRP A 220 -9.23 7.51 -34.55
N TYR A 221 -8.76 6.30 -34.29
CA TYR A 221 -9.55 5.13 -33.92
C TYR A 221 -9.08 4.59 -32.58
N LEU A 222 -10.04 4.22 -31.73
CA LEU A 222 -9.83 3.43 -30.51
C LEU A 222 -10.57 2.11 -30.69
N ASP A 223 -9.86 0.99 -30.62
CA ASP A 223 -10.41 -0.36 -30.77
C ASP A 223 -11.26 -0.53 -32.04
N GLY A 224 -10.79 0.08 -33.13
CA GLY A 224 -11.44 0.08 -34.44
C GLY A 224 -12.61 1.05 -34.60
N ASN A 225 -13.01 1.77 -33.55
CA ASN A 225 -14.08 2.77 -33.61
C ASN A 225 -13.50 4.17 -33.80
N SER A 226 -14.07 4.96 -34.72
CA SER A 226 -13.68 6.36 -34.93
C SER A 226 -14.01 7.19 -33.69
N VAL A 227 -12.98 7.80 -33.08
CA VAL A 227 -13.12 8.60 -31.85
C VAL A 227 -12.86 10.09 -32.07
N GLN A 228 -12.10 10.46 -33.10
CA GLN A 228 -11.80 11.85 -33.42
C GLN A 228 -11.50 12.01 -34.91
N THR A 229 -12.02 13.05 -35.55
CA THR A 229 -11.68 13.43 -36.93
C THR A 229 -10.76 14.65 -36.93
N GLY A 230 -9.64 14.57 -37.64
CA GLY A 230 -8.61 15.60 -37.65
C GLY A 230 -7.88 15.79 -36.32
N GLY A 231 -7.09 16.87 -36.25
CA GLY A 231 -6.27 17.21 -35.09
C GLY A 231 -5.02 16.34 -34.98
N THR A 232 -3.88 16.96 -34.65
CA THR A 232 -2.59 16.26 -34.55
C THR A 232 -2.40 15.55 -33.22
N THR A 233 -3.34 15.62 -32.29
CA THR A 233 -3.24 14.97 -30.98
C THR A 233 -4.52 14.24 -30.62
N TYR A 234 -4.40 13.11 -29.93
CA TYR A 234 -5.49 12.36 -29.33
C TYR A 234 -5.09 11.90 -27.94
N MET A 235 -5.99 12.04 -26.95
CA MET A 235 -5.74 11.65 -25.57
C MET A 235 -6.67 10.51 -25.19
N LEU A 236 -6.10 9.36 -24.86
CA LEU A 236 -6.79 8.26 -24.23
C LEU A 236 -6.81 8.53 -22.72
N ASN A 237 -7.99 8.84 -22.18
CA ASN A 237 -8.13 9.15 -20.76
C ASN A 237 -8.44 7.90 -19.97
N ASN A 238 -7.94 7.82 -18.74
CA ASN A 238 -8.29 6.81 -17.75
C ASN A 238 -8.22 5.39 -18.33
N VAL A 239 -7.02 4.89 -18.58
CA VAL A 239 -6.80 3.54 -19.12
C VAL A 239 -7.28 2.48 -18.13
N GLN A 240 -8.20 1.61 -18.57
CA GLN A 240 -8.85 0.58 -17.72
C GLN A 240 -8.77 -0.82 -18.34
N ALA A 241 -8.13 -0.94 -19.51
CA ALA A 241 -7.97 -2.17 -20.27
C ALA A 241 -6.86 -1.99 -21.31
N ASP A 242 -6.46 -3.10 -21.92
CA ASP A 242 -5.67 -3.06 -23.15
C ASP A 242 -6.47 -2.38 -24.26
N HIS A 243 -5.78 -1.56 -25.06
CA HIS A 243 -6.39 -0.83 -26.17
C HIS A 243 -5.52 -0.85 -27.43
N THR A 244 -6.17 -0.60 -28.56
CA THR A 244 -5.51 -0.31 -29.83
C THR A 244 -5.85 1.10 -30.27
N VAL A 245 -4.83 1.91 -30.59
CA VAL A 245 -4.98 3.26 -31.12
C VAL A 245 -4.43 3.29 -32.54
N ASN A 246 -5.23 3.74 -33.49
CA ASN A 246 -4.82 3.89 -34.88
C ASN A 246 -5.12 5.30 -35.39
N VAL A 247 -4.22 5.87 -36.20
CA VAL A 247 -4.46 7.13 -36.89
C VAL A 247 -4.30 6.97 -38.40
N THR A 248 -5.25 7.54 -39.15
CA THR A 248 -5.23 7.61 -40.60
C THR A 248 -5.01 9.03 -41.11
N PHE A 249 -4.55 9.15 -42.35
CA PHE A 249 -4.29 10.44 -43.00
C PHE A 249 -4.93 10.53 -44.38
N ILE A 250 -5.34 11.74 -44.76
CA ILE A 250 -5.99 12.03 -46.04
C ILE A 250 -5.24 13.13 -46.78
N LEU A 251 -5.25 13.08 -48.13
CA LEU A 251 -4.65 14.14 -48.95
C LEU A 251 -5.32 15.49 -48.67
N GLN A 252 -4.49 16.53 -48.57
CA GLN A 252 -4.95 17.91 -48.47
C GLN A 252 -5.82 18.29 -49.67
N GLN A 253 -7.01 18.83 -49.41
CA GLN A 253 -7.85 19.41 -50.45
C GLN A 253 -7.71 20.94 -50.48
N TYR A 254 -7.26 21.47 -51.61
CA TYR A 254 -7.24 22.91 -51.86
C TYR A 254 -8.48 23.32 -52.64
N THR A 255 -9.38 24.09 -52.04
CA THR A 255 -10.43 24.78 -52.79
C THR A 255 -9.83 26.02 -53.43
N LEU A 256 -9.74 26.07 -54.76
CA LEU A 256 -9.45 27.32 -55.46
C LEU A 256 -10.68 28.23 -55.37
N THR A 257 -10.54 29.36 -54.66
CA THR A 257 -11.50 30.46 -54.75
C THR A 257 -11.16 31.27 -56.00
N THR A 258 -12.00 31.17 -57.03
CA THR A 258 -11.92 31.99 -58.26
C THR A 258 -12.62 33.33 -58.10
#